data_AF-A0A225DJH1-F1
#
_entry.id   AF-A0A225DJH1-F1
#
_cell.length_a   1.000
_cell.length_b   1.000
_cell.length_c   1.000
_cell.angle_alpha   90.00
_cell.angle_beta   90.00
_cell.angle_gamma   90.00
#
_symmetry.space_group_name_H-M   'P 1'
#
loop_
_entity.id
_entity.type
_entity.pdbx_description
1 polymer ?
#
loop_
_entity_poly.entity_id
_entity_poly.type
_entity_poly.pdbx_seq_one_letter_code
_entity_poly.pdbx_strand_id
1 'polypeptide(L)'
;MKTLKDAWRSYESARTNLERTQRLGYRHWNDETLIPASIWDDEKFKQLESSDIVRETALALQPLDDLGVLVLFSVFEAAVRDHLEGVVKPLTIGFGHPILQDAAEDVLDGIRQGSFANKVLSPLQKQKHISPELSDKIKQVRDYRNWVAHGKREPRPPEIINLTAKKAFDRLKDFLGILGIAVEAELDETTEFGDIDEKPGSGR
;
A
#
# COMPACT_ATOMS: atom_id res chain seq x y z
N MET A 1 -6.54 -4.24 -2.59
CA MET A 1 -5.77 -3.11 -3.14
C MET A 1 -4.84 -3.69 -4.19
N LYS A 2 -4.89 -3.22 -5.43
CA LYS A 2 -4.10 -3.80 -6.54
C LYS A 2 -2.87 -2.96 -6.89
N THR A 3 -2.93 -1.65 -6.64
CA THR A 3 -1.85 -0.72 -7.03
C THR A 3 -1.31 0.08 -5.85
N LEU A 4 -0.10 0.62 -6.01
CA LEU A 4 0.52 1.46 -4.99
C LEU A 4 -0.33 2.71 -4.70
N LYS A 5 -1.02 3.27 -5.70
CA LYS A 5 -1.94 4.40 -5.50
C LYS A 5 -3.19 4.00 -4.71
N ASP A 6 -3.73 2.81 -4.91
CA ASP A 6 -4.86 2.32 -4.10
C ASP A 6 -4.47 2.19 -2.63
N ALA A 7 -3.29 1.62 -2.38
CA ALA A 7 -2.72 1.51 -1.04
C ALA A 7 -2.55 2.88 -0.38
N TRP A 8 -2.00 3.85 -1.13
CA TRP A 8 -1.87 5.23 -0.67
C TRP A 8 -3.23 5.87 -0.35
N ARG A 9 -4.19 5.79 -1.27
CA ARG A 9 -5.55 6.34 -1.08
C ARG A 9 -6.25 5.74 0.13
N SER A 10 -6.11 4.43 0.35
CA SER A 10 -6.67 3.75 1.51
C SER A 10 -6.07 4.29 2.81
N TYR A 11 -4.75 4.41 2.88
CA TYR A 11 -4.06 4.98 4.04
C TYR A 11 -4.48 6.44 4.28
N GLU A 12 -4.47 7.27 3.25
CA GLU A 12 -4.77 8.70 3.32
C GLU A 12 -6.22 8.94 3.76
N SER A 13 -7.16 8.11 3.27
CA SER A 13 -8.56 8.15 3.67
C SER A 13 -8.75 7.76 5.14
N ALA A 14 -8.13 6.67 5.58
CA ALA A 14 -8.19 6.22 6.98
C ALA A 14 -7.61 7.28 7.93
N ARG A 15 -6.47 7.85 7.56
CA ARG A 15 -5.80 8.89 8.35
C ARG A 15 -6.65 10.15 8.44
N THR A 16 -7.14 10.63 7.30
CA THR A 16 -7.99 11.82 7.24
C THR A 16 -9.26 11.64 8.06
N ASN A 17 -9.87 10.46 8.04
CA ASN A 17 -11.05 10.18 8.86
C ASN A 17 -10.73 10.21 10.36
N LEU A 18 -9.61 9.62 10.80
CA LEU A 18 -9.20 9.70 12.21
C LEU A 18 -8.89 11.14 12.64
N GLU A 19 -8.23 11.94 11.80
CA GLU A 19 -7.96 13.35 12.06
C GLU A 19 -9.27 14.17 12.14
N ARG A 20 -10.26 13.87 11.29
CA ARG A 20 -11.60 14.47 11.34
C ARG A 20 -12.34 14.10 12.62
N THR A 21 -12.31 12.81 13.01
CA THR A 21 -12.93 12.33 14.25
C THR A 21 -12.25 12.95 15.47
N GLN A 22 -10.92 13.07 15.47
CA GLN A 22 -10.19 13.75 16.53
C GLN A 22 -10.60 15.23 16.64
N ARG A 23 -10.72 15.91 15.49
CA ARG A 23 -11.18 17.29 15.44
C ARG A 23 -12.62 17.45 15.92
N LEU A 24 -13.50 16.51 15.60
CA LEU A 24 -14.87 16.45 16.12
C LEU A 24 -14.83 16.38 17.65
N GLY A 25 -14.05 15.46 18.22
CA GLY A 25 -13.84 15.32 19.65
C GLY A 25 -13.41 16.63 20.32
N TYR A 26 -12.33 17.25 19.83
CA TYR A 26 -11.74 18.45 20.44
C TYR A 26 -12.59 19.72 20.24
N ARG A 27 -13.23 19.92 19.08
CA ARG A 27 -13.89 21.21 18.76
C ARG A 27 -15.39 21.23 18.97
N HIS A 28 -16.05 20.10 18.75
CA HIS A 28 -17.49 20.09 18.50
C HIS A 28 -18.25 19.17 19.44
N TRP A 29 -17.59 18.21 20.11
CA TRP A 29 -18.27 17.22 20.92
C TRP A 29 -19.10 17.81 22.06
N ASN A 30 -18.60 18.88 22.69
CA ASN A 30 -19.27 19.57 23.79
C ASN A 30 -20.01 20.85 23.33
N ASP A 31 -20.29 20.97 22.04
CA ASP A 31 -21.02 22.11 21.50
C ASP A 31 -22.50 22.01 21.88
N GLU A 32 -22.99 22.95 22.69
CA GLU A 32 -24.38 23.00 23.15
C GLU A 32 -25.39 23.08 21.99
N THR A 33 -24.97 23.60 20.83
CA THR A 33 -25.85 23.64 19.65
C THR A 33 -26.16 22.27 19.06
N LEU A 34 -25.39 21.24 19.43
CA LEU A 34 -25.63 19.86 19.02
C LEU A 34 -26.63 19.14 19.92
N ILE A 35 -27.03 19.66 21.08
CA ILE A 35 -27.99 19.01 22.01
C ILE A 35 -29.26 18.45 21.32
N PRO A 36 -29.91 19.13 20.35
CA PRO A 36 -31.09 18.59 19.69
C PRO A 36 -30.78 17.56 18.57
N ALA A 37 -29.51 17.25 18.31
CA ALA A 37 -29.13 16.33 17.25
C ALA A 37 -29.38 14.86 17.65
N SER A 38 -29.87 14.07 16.68
CA SER A 38 -30.16 12.62 16.87
C SER A 38 -28.95 11.77 17.26
N ILE A 39 -27.71 12.29 17.18
CA ILE A 39 -26.52 11.57 17.63
C ILE A 39 -26.57 11.24 19.12
N TRP A 40 -27.28 12.06 19.91
CA TRP A 40 -27.45 11.87 21.35
C TRP A 40 -28.53 10.86 21.68
N ASP A 41 -29.27 10.34 20.70
CA ASP A 41 -30.20 9.23 20.92
C ASP A 41 -29.48 7.87 20.89
N ASP A 42 -28.24 7.82 20.37
CA ASP A 42 -27.42 6.61 20.29
C ASP A 42 -26.69 6.32 21.61
N GLU A 43 -26.97 5.17 22.21
CA GLU A 43 -26.37 4.73 23.48
C GLU A 43 -24.84 4.62 23.43
N LYS A 44 -24.24 4.35 22.28
CA LYS A 44 -22.77 4.29 22.14
C LYS A 44 -22.15 5.69 22.20
N PHE A 45 -22.83 6.70 21.65
CA PHE A 45 -22.35 8.07 21.67
C PHE A 45 -22.62 8.77 23.01
N LYS A 46 -23.70 8.42 23.71
CA LYS A 46 -23.99 8.95 25.07
C LYS A 46 -22.89 8.62 26.10
N GLN A 47 -22.19 7.51 25.91
CA GLN A 47 -21.14 7.06 26.83
C GLN A 47 -19.76 7.64 26.50
N LEU A 48 -19.62 8.36 25.39
CA LEU A 48 -18.35 8.90 24.93
C LEU A 48 -18.15 10.33 25.42
N GLU A 49 -17.01 10.56 26.08
CA GLU A 49 -16.54 11.90 26.39
C GLU A 49 -15.63 12.43 25.27
N SER A 50 -15.55 13.76 25.14
CA SER A 50 -14.64 14.43 24.21
C SER A 50 -13.19 13.92 24.38
N SER A 51 -12.76 13.71 25.62
CA SER A 51 -11.42 13.20 25.95
C SER A 51 -11.19 11.78 25.45
N ASP A 52 -12.21 10.92 25.42
CA ASP A 52 -12.08 9.56 24.90
C ASP A 52 -11.86 9.57 23.41
N ILE A 53 -12.65 10.36 22.66
CA ILE A 53 -12.50 10.48 21.22
C ILE A 53 -11.09 10.97 20.85
N VAL A 54 -10.61 12.02 21.52
CA VAL A 54 -9.28 12.58 21.26
C VAL A 54 -8.17 11.58 21.60
N ARG A 55 -8.29 10.89 22.74
CA ARG A 55 -7.31 9.89 23.19
C ARG A 55 -7.27 8.69 22.24
N GLU A 56 -8.42 8.13 21.89
CA GLU A 56 -8.50 6.92 21.06
C GLU A 56 -8.05 7.17 19.62
N THR A 57 -8.44 8.31 19.04
CA THR A 57 -7.93 8.70 17.72
C THR A 57 -6.42 8.94 17.73
N ALA A 58 -5.87 9.57 18.77
CA ALA A 58 -4.43 9.75 18.92
C ALA A 58 -3.69 8.39 19.02
N LEU A 59 -4.25 7.45 19.79
CA LEU A 59 -3.71 6.09 19.92
C LEU A 59 -3.74 5.31 18.60
N ALA A 60 -4.71 5.59 17.71
CA ALA A 60 -4.83 4.91 16.42
C ALA A 60 -3.95 5.51 15.31
N LEU A 61 -3.67 6.82 15.34
CA LEU A 61 -2.95 7.53 14.27
C LEU A 61 -1.52 7.01 14.07
N GLN A 62 -0.78 6.76 15.16
CA GLN A 62 0.60 6.29 15.03
C GLN A 62 0.71 4.86 14.48
N PRO A 63 -0.03 3.85 15.00
CA PRO A 63 -0.09 2.52 14.40
C PRO A 63 -0.55 2.55 12.95
N LEU A 64 -1.45 3.46 12.57
CA LEU A 64 -1.88 3.62 11.18
C LEU A 64 -0.72 4.00 10.26
N ASP A 65 0.19 4.89 10.69
CA ASP A 65 1.37 5.25 9.90
C ASP A 65 2.29 4.05 9.66
N ASP A 66 2.45 3.20 10.67
CA ASP A 66 3.22 1.97 10.55
C ASP A 66 2.58 1.00 9.57
N LEU A 67 1.28 0.74 9.74
CA LEU A 67 0.48 -0.11 8.87
C LEU A 67 0.47 0.43 7.44
N GLY A 68 0.42 1.75 7.26
CA GLY A 68 0.53 2.41 5.97
C GLY A 68 1.83 2.03 5.25
N VAL A 69 2.99 2.11 5.92
CA VAL A 69 4.26 1.70 5.32
C VAL A 69 4.29 0.19 5.02
N LEU A 70 3.76 -0.65 5.92
CA LEU A 70 3.67 -2.09 5.68
C LEU A 70 2.88 -2.41 4.40
N VAL A 71 1.67 -1.86 4.29
CA VAL A 71 0.77 -2.10 3.14
C VAL A 71 1.39 -1.56 1.85
N LEU A 72 1.94 -0.34 1.88
CA LEU A 72 2.63 0.25 0.73
C LEU A 72 3.76 -0.64 0.23
N PHE A 73 4.61 -1.14 1.15
CA PHE A 73 5.71 -2.02 0.79
C PHE A 73 5.24 -3.37 0.25
N SER A 74 4.20 -3.97 0.84
CA SER A 74 3.65 -5.25 0.36
C SER A 74 3.08 -5.16 -1.05
N VAL A 75 2.33 -4.09 -1.37
CA VAL A 75 1.79 -3.88 -2.73
C VAL A 75 2.90 -3.58 -3.72
N PHE A 76 3.89 -2.76 -3.33
CA PHE A 76 5.08 -2.52 -4.13
C PHE A 76 5.85 -3.82 -4.44
N GLU A 77 6.10 -4.64 -3.42
CA GLU A 77 6.86 -5.87 -3.56
C GLU A 77 6.14 -6.84 -4.52
N ALA A 78 4.82 -7.01 -4.36
CA ALA A 78 4.02 -7.82 -5.27
C ALA A 78 4.12 -7.32 -6.71
N ALA A 79 3.91 -6.01 -6.94
CA ALA A 79 3.96 -5.42 -8.27
C ALA A 79 5.34 -5.60 -8.97
N VAL A 80 6.44 -5.45 -8.23
CA VAL A 80 7.78 -5.66 -8.77
C VAL A 80 8.02 -7.14 -9.10
N ARG A 81 7.58 -8.06 -8.23
CA ARG A 81 7.73 -9.51 -8.47
C ARG A 81 6.91 -9.95 -9.67
N ASP A 82 5.65 -9.51 -9.78
CA ASP A 82 4.77 -9.81 -10.91
C ASP A 82 5.35 -9.30 -12.22
N HIS A 83 5.87 -8.07 -12.23
CA HIS A 83 6.54 -7.50 -13.40
C HIS A 83 7.76 -8.32 -13.83
N LEU A 84 8.65 -8.65 -12.89
CA LEU A 84 9.86 -9.43 -13.19
C LEU A 84 9.52 -10.85 -13.64
N GLU A 85 8.52 -11.50 -13.04
CA GLU A 85 8.04 -12.79 -13.51
C GLU A 85 7.49 -12.68 -14.94
N GLY A 86 6.71 -11.65 -15.24
CA GLY A 86 6.20 -11.38 -16.59
C GLY A 86 7.28 -11.15 -17.64
N VAL A 87 8.43 -10.60 -17.25
CA VAL A 87 9.60 -10.40 -18.13
C VAL A 87 10.42 -11.69 -18.28
N VAL A 88 10.66 -12.40 -17.18
CA VAL A 88 11.58 -13.56 -17.17
C VAL A 88 10.91 -14.82 -17.71
N LYS A 89 9.67 -15.11 -17.32
CA LYS A 89 8.98 -16.37 -17.67
C LYS A 89 8.88 -16.62 -19.17
N PRO A 90 8.59 -15.64 -20.06
CA PRO A 90 8.61 -15.87 -21.50
C PRO A 90 9.99 -16.27 -22.04
N LEU A 91 11.07 -15.81 -21.41
CA LEU A 91 12.45 -16.12 -21.81
C LEU A 91 12.84 -17.56 -21.46
N THR A 92 12.13 -18.21 -20.52
CA THR A 92 12.46 -19.56 -20.06
C THR A 92 11.78 -20.66 -20.85
N ILE A 93 10.65 -20.36 -21.51
CA ILE A 93 9.84 -21.32 -22.29
C ILE A 93 10.63 -21.93 -23.46
N GLY A 94 11.67 -21.25 -23.95
CA GLY A 94 12.52 -21.70 -25.05
C GLY A 94 13.63 -22.68 -24.68
N PHE A 95 13.84 -22.99 -23.39
CA PHE A 95 14.93 -23.88 -22.99
C PHE A 95 14.57 -25.35 -23.27
N GLY A 96 15.20 -25.94 -24.28
CA GLY A 96 15.00 -27.35 -24.65
C GLY A 96 15.80 -28.37 -23.81
N HIS A 97 16.74 -27.91 -22.97
CA HIS A 97 17.58 -28.79 -22.16
C HIS A 97 17.12 -28.82 -20.70
N PRO A 98 16.92 -30.00 -20.08
CA PRO A 98 16.38 -30.11 -18.70
C PRO A 98 17.14 -29.28 -17.66
N ILE A 99 18.49 -29.32 -17.67
CA ILE A 99 19.31 -28.51 -16.75
C ILE A 99 19.02 -27.00 -16.85
N LEU A 100 18.73 -26.49 -18.06
CA LEU A 100 18.41 -25.08 -18.26
C LEU A 100 16.99 -24.75 -17.80
N GLN A 101 16.07 -25.73 -17.87
CA GLN A 101 14.71 -25.59 -17.33
C GLN A 101 14.74 -25.54 -15.79
N ASP A 102 15.50 -26.44 -15.15
CA ASP A 102 15.64 -26.45 -13.69
C ASP A 102 16.26 -25.13 -13.20
N ALA A 103 17.35 -24.68 -13.84
CA ALA A 103 17.98 -23.40 -13.51
C ALA A 103 17.04 -22.20 -13.73
N ALA A 104 16.13 -22.28 -14.70
CA ALA A 104 15.15 -21.25 -14.94
C ALA A 104 14.05 -21.21 -13.87
N GLU A 105 13.57 -22.37 -13.42
CA GLU A 105 12.60 -22.44 -12.33
C GLU A 105 13.20 -21.92 -11.03
N ASP A 106 14.46 -22.25 -10.72
CA ASP A 106 15.17 -21.71 -9.55
C ASP A 106 15.23 -20.17 -9.55
N VAL A 107 15.36 -19.56 -10.73
CA VAL A 107 15.33 -18.10 -10.88
C VAL A 107 13.92 -17.57 -10.62
N LEU A 108 12.89 -18.19 -11.21
CA LEU A 108 11.50 -17.78 -11.02
C LEU A 108 11.07 -17.92 -9.56
N ASP A 109 11.42 -19.01 -8.89
CA ASP A 109 11.13 -19.20 -7.47
C ASP A 109 11.90 -18.20 -6.59
N GLY A 110 13.13 -17.86 -6.98
CA GLY A 110 13.88 -16.76 -6.39
C GLY A 110 13.14 -15.41 -6.49
N ILE A 111 12.53 -15.13 -7.64
CA ILE A 111 11.72 -13.91 -7.88
C ILE A 111 10.39 -13.97 -7.12
N ARG A 112 9.77 -15.13 -6.94
CA ARG A 112 8.47 -15.26 -6.25
C ARG A 112 8.62 -15.22 -4.73
N GLN A 113 9.56 -15.98 -4.18
CA GLN A 113 9.60 -16.30 -2.75
C GLN A 113 10.93 -15.92 -2.08
N GLY A 114 11.98 -15.71 -2.86
CA GLY A 114 13.30 -15.38 -2.32
C GLY A 114 13.36 -13.98 -1.69
N SER A 115 14.45 -13.72 -0.95
CA SER A 115 14.72 -12.41 -0.34
C SER A 115 14.68 -11.30 -1.40
N PHE A 116 13.77 -10.33 -1.23
CA PHE A 116 13.64 -9.19 -2.13
C PHE A 116 14.96 -8.42 -2.29
N ALA A 117 15.74 -8.30 -1.21
CA ALA A 117 17.05 -7.64 -1.23
C ALA A 117 18.03 -8.32 -2.21
N ASN A 118 18.10 -9.64 -2.14
CA ASN A 118 19.15 -10.42 -2.79
C ASN A 118 18.73 -10.93 -4.17
N LYS A 119 17.44 -11.23 -4.35
CA LYS A 119 16.90 -11.81 -5.58
C LYS A 119 16.28 -10.78 -6.53
N VAL A 120 15.94 -9.59 -6.03
CA VAL A 120 15.34 -8.52 -6.84
C VAL A 120 16.24 -7.27 -6.89
N LEU A 121 16.49 -6.62 -5.76
CA LEU A 121 17.24 -5.35 -5.74
C LEU A 121 18.69 -5.50 -6.18
N SER A 122 19.41 -6.50 -5.64
CA SER A 122 20.83 -6.69 -5.95
C SER A 122 21.10 -6.96 -7.44
N PRO A 123 20.35 -7.84 -8.14
CA PRO A 123 20.47 -8.00 -9.59
C PRO A 123 20.17 -6.72 -10.38
N LEU A 124 19.07 -6.02 -10.07
CA LEU A 124 18.69 -4.78 -10.77
C LEU A 124 19.77 -3.70 -10.63
N GLN A 125 20.37 -3.56 -9.45
CA GLN A 125 21.46 -2.63 -9.22
C GLN A 125 22.74 -3.02 -9.97
N LYS A 126 23.12 -4.32 -9.94
CA LYS A 126 24.29 -4.82 -10.68
C LYS A 126 24.18 -4.61 -12.19
N GLN A 127 22.98 -4.72 -12.72
CA GLN A 127 22.67 -4.48 -14.14
C GLN A 127 22.45 -3.00 -14.47
N LYS A 128 22.62 -2.09 -13.49
CA LYS A 128 22.44 -0.64 -13.63
C LYS A 128 21.03 -0.21 -14.06
N HIS A 129 20.02 -1.05 -13.84
CA HIS A 129 18.61 -0.67 -14.02
C HIS A 129 18.13 0.29 -12.94
N ILE A 130 18.75 0.23 -11.74
CA ILE A 130 18.48 1.15 -10.64
C ILE A 130 19.79 1.74 -10.12
N SER A 131 19.75 3.00 -9.67
CA SER A 131 20.89 3.65 -9.06
C SER A 131 21.13 3.16 -7.63
N PRO A 132 22.36 3.23 -7.10
CA PRO A 132 22.64 2.91 -5.69
C PRO A 132 21.79 3.73 -4.71
N GLU A 133 21.59 5.01 -4.99
CA GLU A 133 20.81 5.93 -4.14
C GLU A 133 19.34 5.49 -4.06
N LEU A 134 18.78 5.01 -5.16
CA LEU A 134 17.42 4.48 -5.19
C LEU A 134 17.33 3.15 -4.45
N SER A 135 18.30 2.25 -4.65
CA SER A 135 18.40 0.98 -3.90
C SER A 135 18.41 1.24 -2.38
N ASP A 136 19.19 2.22 -1.93
CA ASP A 136 19.26 2.63 -0.53
C ASP A 136 17.93 3.21 -0.01
N LYS A 137 17.21 3.99 -0.81
CA LYS A 137 15.88 4.49 -0.47
C LYS A 137 14.89 3.35 -0.22
N ILE A 138 14.89 2.31 -1.06
CA ILE A 138 14.01 1.15 -0.92
C ILE A 138 14.42 0.30 0.27
N LYS A 139 15.73 0.11 0.47
CA LYS A 139 16.28 -0.54 1.66
C LYS A 139 15.77 0.12 2.94
N GLN A 140 15.80 1.45 3.03
CA GLN A 140 15.23 2.16 4.19
C GLN A 140 13.74 1.86 4.42
N VAL A 141 12.93 1.80 3.35
CA VAL A 141 11.49 1.45 3.50
C VAL A 141 11.32 0.01 4.00
N ARG A 142 12.10 -0.93 3.46
CA ARG A 142 12.11 -2.33 3.90
C ARG A 142 12.57 -2.49 5.34
N ASP A 143 13.62 -1.78 5.73
CA ASP A 143 14.18 -1.86 7.08
C ASP A 143 13.19 -1.27 8.10
N TYR A 144 12.43 -0.23 7.73
CA TYR A 144 11.28 0.25 8.51
C TYR A 144 10.17 -0.78 8.64
N ARG A 145 9.76 -1.40 7.53
CA ARG A 145 8.78 -2.49 7.50
C ARG A 145 9.20 -3.61 8.46
N ASN A 146 10.47 -3.99 8.45
CA ASN A 146 10.99 -5.05 9.31
C ASN A 146 10.99 -4.64 10.79
N TRP A 147 11.45 -3.42 11.10
CA TRP A 147 11.42 -2.89 12.46
C TRP A 147 9.99 -2.86 13.05
N VAL A 148 9.00 -2.44 12.25
CA VAL A 148 7.58 -2.50 12.64
C VAL A 148 7.11 -3.94 12.83
N ALA A 149 7.41 -4.84 11.88
CA ALA A 149 6.99 -6.23 11.94
C ALA A 149 7.57 -6.99 13.15
N HIS A 150 8.75 -6.59 13.64
CA HIS A 150 9.35 -7.10 14.87
C HIS A 150 8.83 -6.42 16.15
N GLY A 151 7.79 -5.59 16.04
CA GLY A 151 7.11 -4.96 17.17
C GLY A 151 7.89 -3.79 17.77
N LYS A 152 8.79 -3.16 17.01
CA LYS A 152 9.56 -1.98 17.44
C LYS A 152 10.37 -2.17 18.73
N ARG A 153 10.75 -3.43 19.03
CA ARG A 153 11.43 -3.79 20.28
C ARG A 153 12.85 -3.23 20.36
N GLU A 154 13.51 -3.12 19.21
CA GLU A 154 14.86 -2.58 19.09
C GLU A 154 14.82 -1.07 18.86
N PRO A 155 15.91 -0.34 19.21
CA PRO A 155 16.04 1.07 18.87
C PRO A 155 15.80 1.30 17.39
N ARG A 156 15.01 2.33 17.06
CA ARG A 156 14.72 2.68 15.67
C ARG A 156 16.04 2.99 14.93
N PRO A 157 16.34 2.33 13.81
CA PRO A 157 17.57 2.60 13.07
C PRO A 157 17.66 4.08 12.62
N PRO A 158 18.83 4.73 12.73
CA PRO A 158 19.02 6.15 12.38
C PRO A 158 18.58 6.49 10.95
N GLU A 159 18.82 5.59 10.01
CA GLU A 159 18.52 5.73 8.59
C GLU A 159 17.02 5.80 8.27
N ILE A 160 16.16 5.37 9.20
CA ILE A 160 14.70 5.38 9.03
C ILE A 160 13.98 6.29 10.02
N ILE A 161 14.70 7.04 10.85
CA ILE A 161 14.10 7.86 11.93
C ILE A 161 13.09 8.88 11.41
N ASN A 162 13.33 9.40 10.20
CA ASN A 162 12.51 10.41 9.55
C ASN A 162 11.62 9.85 8.44
N LEU A 163 11.48 8.52 8.36
CA LEU A 163 10.61 7.89 7.36
C LEU A 163 9.14 7.99 7.81
N THR A 164 8.33 8.56 6.92
CA THR A 164 6.87 8.65 7.05
C THR A 164 6.21 7.82 5.95
N ALA A 165 4.93 7.48 6.08
CA ALA A 165 4.18 6.79 5.03
C ALA A 165 4.23 7.54 3.68
N LYS A 166 4.15 8.88 3.70
CA LYS A 166 4.29 9.71 2.50
C LYS A 166 5.66 9.54 1.83
N LYS A 167 6.75 9.64 2.60
CA LYS A 167 8.11 9.44 2.07
C LYS A 167 8.31 8.02 1.56
N ALA A 168 7.73 7.01 2.22
CA ALA A 168 7.73 5.64 1.73
C ALA A 168 7.02 5.57 0.37
N PHE A 169 5.79 6.06 0.26
CA PHE A 169 5.04 6.12 -0.99
C PHE A 169 5.84 6.77 -2.12
N ASP A 170 6.41 7.96 -1.89
CA ASP A 170 7.16 8.68 -2.92
C ASP A 170 8.39 7.87 -3.39
N ARG A 171 9.13 7.24 -2.48
CA ARG A 171 10.30 6.41 -2.82
C ARG A 171 9.91 5.14 -3.60
N LEU A 172 8.83 4.48 -3.19
CA LEU A 172 8.33 3.28 -3.87
C LEU A 172 7.80 3.65 -5.27
N LYS A 173 7.12 4.79 -5.39
CA LYS A 173 6.63 5.33 -6.66
C LYS A 173 7.78 5.62 -7.62
N ASP A 174 8.85 6.27 -7.17
CA ASP A 174 10.03 6.55 -7.99
C ASP A 174 10.62 5.27 -8.58
N PHE A 175 10.69 4.21 -7.77
CA PHE A 175 11.20 2.91 -8.21
C PHE A 175 10.30 2.23 -9.25
N LEU A 176 8.98 2.21 -9.02
CA LEU A 176 8.04 1.66 -10.00
C LEU A 176 8.12 2.43 -11.33
N GLY A 177 8.26 3.75 -11.28
CA GLY A 177 8.43 4.59 -12.47
C GLY A 177 9.67 4.24 -13.30
N ILE A 178 10.78 3.90 -12.66
CA ILE A 178 12.02 3.47 -13.36
C ILE A 178 11.85 2.11 -14.05
N LEU A 179 11.06 1.21 -13.46
CA LEU A 179 10.74 -0.08 -14.08
C LEU A 179 9.60 0.00 -15.09
N GLY A 180 9.00 1.18 -15.30
CA GLY A 180 7.82 1.33 -16.15
C GLY A 180 6.58 0.61 -15.62
N ILE A 181 6.52 0.33 -14.32
CA ILE A 181 5.38 -0.31 -13.67
C ILE A 181 4.35 0.78 -13.34
N ALA A 182 3.12 0.58 -13.80
CA ALA A 182 2.03 1.51 -13.54
C ALA A 182 1.74 1.62 -12.03
N VAL A 183 1.66 2.87 -11.55
CA VAL A 183 1.35 3.19 -10.14
C VAL A 183 -0.17 3.20 -9.90
N GLU A 184 -0.94 3.29 -10.98
CA GLU A 184 -2.40 3.29 -11.03
C GLU A 184 -2.85 2.12 -11.88
N ALA A 185 -4.05 1.60 -11.65
CA ALA A 185 -4.63 0.64 -12.57
C ALA A 185 -4.95 1.38 -13.86
N GLU A 186 -4.53 0.83 -15.01
CA GLU A 186 -5.13 1.21 -16.28
C GLU A 186 -6.62 0.83 -16.17
N LEU A 187 -7.50 1.82 -16.26
CA LEU A 187 -8.92 1.54 -16.38
C LEU A 187 -9.10 0.90 -17.75
N ASP A 188 -9.35 -0.40 -17.79
CA ASP A 188 -9.88 -1.04 -19.00
C ASP A 188 -11.22 -0.35 -19.32
N GLU A 189 -11.21 0.56 -20.30
CA GLU A 189 -12.40 1.23 -20.84
C GLU A 189 -13.33 0.26 -21.63
N THR A 190 -13.23 -1.05 -21.38
CA THR A 190 -14.05 -2.08 -22.02
C THR A 190 -15.06 -2.69 -21.04
N THR A 191 -15.78 -1.84 -20.31
CA THR A 191 -17.11 -2.22 -19.84
C THR A 191 -18.11 -1.54 -20.76
N GLU A 192 -18.36 -2.16 -21.91
CA GLU A 192 -19.52 -1.89 -22.74
C GLU A 192 -20.76 -1.85 -21.83
N PHE A 193 -21.36 -0.66 -21.73
CA PHE A 193 -22.73 -0.54 -21.29
C PHE A 193 -23.57 -1.34 -22.30
N GLY A 194 -23.90 -2.57 -21.95
CA GLY A 194 -24.84 -3.37 -22.70
C GLY A 194 -26.12 -2.59 -22.89
N ASP A 195 -26.47 -2.38 -24.16
CA ASP A 195 -27.74 -1.85 -24.62
C ASP A 195 -28.88 -2.47 -23.81
N ILE A 196 -29.55 -1.63 -23.03
CA ILE A 196 -30.86 -1.97 -22.47
C ILE A 196 -31.84 -1.74 -23.61
N ASP A 197 -32.08 -2.81 -24.36
CA ASP A 197 -33.09 -2.89 -25.42
C ASP A 197 -34.48 -2.71 -24.79
N GLU A 198 -34.99 -1.47 -24.81
CA GLU A 198 -36.36 -1.14 -24.44
C GLU A 198 -37.32 -1.79 -25.44
N LYS A 199 -37.90 -2.92 -25.06
CA LYS A 199 -39.09 -3.45 -25.76
C LYS A 199 -40.26 -2.48 -25.57
N PRO A 200 -40.92 -2.03 -26.65
CA PRO A 200 -42.17 -1.29 -26.53
C PRO A 200 -43.29 -2.25 -26.09
N GLY A 201 -43.92 -1.95 -24.95
CA GLY A 201 -45.11 -2.64 -24.49
C GLY A 201 -46.26 -2.46 -25.50
N SER A 202 -46.61 -3.53 -26.21
CA SER A 202 -47.87 -3.63 -26.92
C SER A 202 -48.99 -3.85 -25.91
N GLY A 203 -49.98 -2.96 -25.93
CA GLY A 203 -51.14 -3.07 -25.05
C GLY A 203 -52.01 -4.31 -25.30
N ARG A 204 -52.75 -4.67 -24.25
CA ARG A 204 -54.19 -4.95 -24.26
C ARG A 204 -54.70 -4.94 -22.83
#